data_AF-A0A226D2W5-F1
#
_entry.id   AF-A0A226D2W5-F1
#
_cell.length_a   1.000
_cell.length_b   1.000
_cell.length_c   1.000
_cell.angle_alpha   90.00
_cell.angle_beta   90.00
_cell.angle_gamma   90.00
#
_symmetry.space_group_name_H-M   'P 1'
#
loop_
_entity.id
_entity.type
_entity.pdbx_description
1 polymer ?
#
loop_
_entity_poly.entity_id
_entity_poly.type
_entity_poly.pdbx_seq_one_letter_code
_entity_poly.pdbx_strand_id
1 'polypeptide(L)'
;MMMDGGGAFGGAKAGAAFDPVTFAKKPPVILRGLCLLFAIIVFGCISSEGWRYDRTKRRETCLFNDDGNACNFGVGIGVIAFLAAIGFLAGEYLFEQMSSVKTRKHYVLGDLAFSGLWAFLYFVAFCYLSNEWSKSDDPPGGVGVGNVKAAIAFSFFSIFSWAGCGFFAYTRFRQGAEQAFAPAYEVRCQLNNFNFY
;
A
#
# COMPACT_ATOMS: atom_id res chain seq x y z
N MET A 1 -3.62 19.68 -27.79
CA MET A 1 -3.07 18.45 -27.18
C MET A 1 -1.67 18.78 -26.67
N MET A 2 -1.53 19.08 -25.38
CA MET A 2 -0.22 19.30 -24.76
C MET A 2 0.40 17.92 -24.53
N MET A 3 1.35 17.52 -25.36
CA MET A 3 2.25 16.41 -25.03
C MET A 3 3.27 16.96 -24.02
N ASP A 4 2.90 16.99 -22.75
CA ASP A 4 3.88 17.11 -21.68
C ASP A 4 4.73 15.84 -21.71
N GLY A 5 5.96 15.98 -22.19
CA GLY A 5 6.93 14.89 -22.23
C GLY A 5 7.28 14.46 -20.81
N GLY A 6 6.50 13.51 -20.27
CA GLY A 6 6.70 12.93 -18.97
C GLY A 6 8.11 12.32 -18.84
N GLY A 7 8.74 12.52 -17.69
CA GLY A 7 10.05 11.95 -17.38
C GLY A 7 10.00 10.43 -17.21
N ALA A 8 11.18 9.82 -17.07
CA ALA A 8 11.32 8.36 -17.01
C ALA A 8 10.44 7.75 -15.90
N PHE A 9 9.76 6.62 -16.19
CA PHE A 9 8.78 5.98 -15.29
C PHE A 9 7.55 6.86 -14.98
N GLY A 10 7.09 7.71 -15.91
CA GLY A 10 5.89 8.54 -15.73
C GLY A 10 5.99 9.61 -14.62
N GLY A 11 7.20 9.96 -14.19
CA GLY A 11 7.44 11.03 -13.22
C GLY A 11 7.51 12.39 -13.91
N ALA A 12 7.00 13.45 -13.27
CA ALA A 12 7.14 14.82 -13.79
C ALA A 12 8.63 15.20 -13.97
N LYS A 13 8.89 16.19 -14.83
CA LYS A 13 10.20 16.85 -14.89
C LYS A 13 10.39 17.66 -13.60
N ALA A 14 11.60 17.62 -13.03
CA ALA A 14 11.92 18.34 -11.81
C ALA A 14 11.68 19.86 -12.00
N GLY A 15 11.00 20.50 -11.04
CA GLY A 15 10.77 21.96 -11.03
C GLY A 15 9.33 22.43 -11.29
N ALA A 16 8.36 21.52 -11.46
CA ALA A 16 6.95 21.91 -11.53
C ALA A 16 6.45 22.42 -10.16
N ALA A 17 5.57 23.43 -10.17
CA ALA A 17 4.94 23.92 -8.95
C ALA A 17 4.11 22.79 -8.31
N PHE A 18 4.30 22.56 -7.00
CA PHE A 18 3.55 21.55 -6.27
C PHE A 18 2.08 21.96 -6.18
N ASP A 19 1.20 21.24 -6.88
CA ASP A 19 -0.25 21.35 -6.74
C ASP A 19 -0.78 20.16 -5.92
N PRO A 20 -1.15 20.37 -4.64
CA PRO A 20 -1.66 19.32 -3.77
C PRO A 20 -2.90 18.62 -4.32
N VAL A 21 -3.74 19.34 -5.08
CA VAL A 21 -5.00 18.82 -5.64
C VAL A 21 -4.71 17.86 -6.79
N THR A 22 -3.72 18.18 -7.63
CA THR A 22 -3.30 17.29 -8.73
C THR A 22 -2.52 16.09 -8.20
N PHE A 23 -1.75 16.24 -7.11
CA PHE A 23 -1.08 15.13 -6.43
C PHE A 23 -2.09 14.13 -5.83
N ALA A 24 -3.10 14.63 -5.11
CA ALA A 24 -4.13 13.79 -4.50
C ALA A 24 -5.00 13.02 -5.52
N LYS A 25 -5.11 13.53 -6.75
CA LYS A 25 -5.86 12.87 -7.84
C LYS A 25 -5.10 11.71 -8.51
N LYS A 26 -3.84 11.48 -8.18
CA LYS A 26 -3.05 10.39 -8.78
C LYS A 26 -3.61 9.04 -8.30
N PRO A 27 -3.94 8.11 -9.22
CA PRO A 27 -4.41 6.77 -8.86
C PRO A 27 -3.55 6.06 -7.80
N PRO A 28 -2.19 6.05 -7.87
CA PRO A 28 -1.38 5.41 -6.84
C PRO A 28 -1.52 6.09 -5.47
N VAL A 29 -1.65 7.43 -5.41
CA VAL A 29 -1.82 8.17 -4.14
C VAL A 29 -3.17 7.84 -3.50
N ILE A 30 -4.24 7.77 -4.29
CA ILE A 30 -5.58 7.38 -3.81
C ILE A 30 -5.55 5.97 -3.23
N LEU A 31 -4.99 4.99 -3.96
CA LEU A 31 -4.89 3.63 -3.47
C LEU A 31 -4.04 3.54 -2.19
N ARG A 32 -2.95 4.30 -2.08
CA ARG A 32 -2.16 4.36 -0.84
C ARG A 32 -2.94 4.94 0.32
N GLY A 33 -3.76 5.96 0.09
CA GLY A 33 -4.69 6.50 1.07
C GLY A 33 -5.69 5.45 1.57
N LEU A 34 -6.22 4.62 0.67
CA LEU A 34 -7.08 3.49 1.04
C LEU A 34 -6.34 2.42 1.84
N CYS A 35 -5.13 2.04 1.42
CA CYS A 35 -4.28 1.11 2.18
C CYS A 35 -3.99 1.63 3.59
N LEU A 36 -3.71 2.93 3.73
CA LEU A 36 -3.49 3.60 5.00
C LEU A 36 -4.75 3.56 5.89
N LEU A 37 -5.92 3.90 5.31
CA LEU A 37 -7.20 3.85 6.03
C LEU A 37 -7.52 2.45 6.53
N PHE A 38 -7.41 1.43 5.66
CA PHE A 38 -7.69 0.05 6.04
C PHE A 38 -6.70 -0.47 7.09
N ALA A 39 -5.42 -0.10 6.99
CA ALA A 39 -4.42 -0.44 8.00
C ALA A 39 -4.80 0.11 9.39
N ILE A 40 -5.19 1.39 9.47
CA ILE A 40 -5.67 2.02 10.72
C ILE A 40 -6.86 1.27 11.30
N ILE A 41 -7.83 0.91 10.47
CA ILE A 41 -9.02 0.19 10.94
C ILE A 41 -8.61 -1.19 11.48
N VAL A 42 -7.76 -1.93 10.76
CA VAL A 42 -7.34 -3.28 11.18
C VAL A 42 -6.59 -3.25 12.51
N PHE A 43 -5.50 -2.48 12.63
CA PHE A 43 -4.76 -2.46 13.90
C PHE A 43 -5.55 -1.76 15.00
N GLY A 44 -6.31 -0.71 14.68
CA GLY A 44 -7.08 0.06 15.66
C GLY A 44 -8.20 -0.77 16.28
N CYS A 45 -8.96 -1.51 15.48
CA CYS A 45 -10.01 -2.40 15.98
C CYS A 45 -9.45 -3.53 16.86
N ILE A 46 -8.31 -4.13 16.47
CA ILE A 46 -7.68 -5.21 17.26
C ILE A 46 -7.06 -4.66 18.56
N SER A 47 -6.40 -3.50 18.51
CA SER A 47 -5.81 -2.89 19.71
C SER A 47 -6.85 -2.36 20.70
N SER A 48 -7.99 -1.87 20.23
CA SER A 48 -9.03 -1.29 21.11
C SER A 48 -9.87 -2.36 21.81
N GLU A 49 -10.39 -3.35 21.08
CA GLU A 49 -11.32 -4.33 21.63
C GLU A 49 -11.00 -5.78 21.22
N GLY A 50 -9.82 -6.03 20.64
CA GLY A 50 -9.34 -7.38 20.35
C GLY A 50 -8.82 -8.12 21.59
N TRP A 51 -8.66 -7.45 22.72
CA TRP A 51 -8.15 -8.02 23.97
C TRP A 51 -9.22 -8.00 25.06
N ARG A 52 -9.36 -9.11 25.79
CA ARG A 52 -10.23 -9.23 26.95
C ARG A 52 -9.45 -9.75 28.16
N TYR A 53 -9.82 -9.30 29.35
CA TYR A 53 -9.22 -9.82 30.58
C TYR A 53 -9.94 -11.09 31.04
N ASP A 54 -9.27 -12.23 31.01
CA ASP A 54 -9.80 -13.49 31.52
C ASP A 54 -9.51 -13.59 33.03
N ARG A 55 -10.57 -13.47 33.85
CA ARG A 55 -10.48 -13.56 35.32
C ARG A 55 -10.00 -14.93 35.81
N THR A 56 -10.23 -15.99 35.07
CA THR A 56 -9.84 -17.36 35.46
C THR A 56 -8.34 -17.54 35.25
N LYS A 57 -7.80 -17.06 34.13
CA LYS A 57 -6.38 -17.16 33.77
C LYS A 57 -5.53 -15.99 34.31
N ARG A 58 -6.17 -14.96 34.90
CA ARG A 58 -5.55 -13.71 35.38
C ARG A 58 -4.64 -13.03 34.34
N ARG A 59 -5.00 -13.12 33.05
CA ARG A 59 -4.21 -12.59 31.94
C ARG A 59 -5.11 -12.02 30.86
N GLU A 60 -4.58 -11.11 30.05
CA GLU A 60 -5.24 -10.64 28.85
C GLU A 60 -5.16 -11.72 27.77
N THR A 61 -6.31 -12.10 27.22
CA THR A 61 -6.40 -13.03 26.11
C THR A 61 -7.00 -12.33 24.90
N CYS A 62 -6.52 -12.73 23.74
CA CYS A 62 -7.03 -12.23 22.47
C CYS A 62 -8.43 -12.79 22.20
N LEU A 63 -9.30 -12.01 21.60
CA LEU A 63 -10.67 -12.44 21.26
C LEU A 63 -10.69 -13.49 20.14
N PHE A 64 -9.62 -13.59 19.35
CA PHE A 64 -9.38 -14.67 18.40
C PHE A 64 -8.90 -15.92 19.16
N ASN A 65 -9.84 -16.74 19.64
CA ASN A 65 -9.62 -18.07 20.21
C ASN A 65 -8.61 -18.10 21.38
N ASP A 66 -8.57 -17.04 22.20
CA ASP A 66 -7.57 -16.82 23.25
C ASP A 66 -6.09 -16.88 22.75
N ASP A 67 -5.86 -16.80 21.43
CA ASP A 67 -4.55 -16.87 20.79
C ASP A 67 -3.95 -15.47 20.66
N GLY A 68 -3.03 -15.14 21.56
CA GLY A 68 -2.29 -13.89 21.52
C GLY A 68 -1.52 -13.68 20.22
N ASN A 69 -1.11 -14.74 19.51
CA ASN A 69 -0.38 -14.61 18.26
C ASN A 69 -1.27 -14.05 17.15
N ALA A 70 -2.57 -14.37 17.12
CA ALA A 70 -3.51 -13.85 16.13
C ALA A 70 -3.67 -12.33 16.25
N CYS A 71 -3.92 -11.81 17.47
CA CYS A 71 -4.00 -10.36 17.70
C CYS A 71 -2.67 -9.66 17.38
N ASN A 72 -1.54 -10.20 17.85
CA ASN A 72 -0.23 -9.59 17.59
C ASN A 72 0.13 -9.60 16.10
N PHE A 73 -0.22 -10.66 15.37
CA PHE A 73 -0.02 -10.73 13.93
C PHE A 73 -0.82 -9.68 13.18
N GLY A 74 -2.12 -9.55 13.49
CA GLY A 74 -2.99 -8.53 12.87
C GLY A 74 -2.54 -7.10 13.18
N VAL A 75 -2.18 -6.81 14.43
CA VAL A 75 -1.63 -5.50 14.83
C VAL A 75 -0.29 -5.22 14.13
N GLY A 76 0.63 -6.20 14.14
CA GLY A 76 1.95 -6.04 13.54
C GLY A 76 1.89 -5.75 12.05
N ILE A 77 1.08 -6.51 11.30
CA ILE A 77 0.87 -6.27 9.87
C ILE A 77 0.22 -4.90 9.66
N GLY A 78 -0.80 -4.53 10.44
CA GLY A 78 -1.49 -3.25 10.29
C GLY A 78 -0.60 -2.04 10.59
N VAL A 79 0.21 -2.07 11.66
CA VAL A 79 1.10 -0.96 12.02
C VAL A 79 2.20 -0.77 10.97
N ILE A 80 2.83 -1.85 10.52
CA ILE A 80 3.86 -1.76 9.49
C ILE A 80 3.24 -1.31 8.15
N ALA A 81 2.03 -1.80 7.80
CA ALA A 81 1.28 -1.34 6.64
C ALA A 81 1.05 0.18 6.68
N PHE A 82 0.63 0.70 7.83
CA PHE A 82 0.35 2.11 8.04
C PHE A 82 1.61 2.97 7.84
N LEU A 83 2.71 2.61 8.50
CA LEU A 83 3.98 3.33 8.36
C LEU A 83 4.52 3.24 6.94
N ALA A 84 4.44 2.06 6.31
CA ALA A 84 4.86 1.87 4.93
C ALA A 84 4.01 2.70 3.96
N ALA A 85 2.68 2.77 4.15
CA ALA A 85 1.80 3.58 3.32
C ALA A 85 2.17 5.08 3.40
N ILE A 86 2.47 5.60 4.59
CA ILE A 86 3.00 6.97 4.76
C ILE A 86 4.34 7.12 4.05
N GLY A 87 5.26 6.17 4.22
CA GLY A 87 6.57 6.17 3.57
C GLY A 87 6.47 6.16 2.04
N PHE A 88 5.57 5.36 1.47
CA PHE A 88 5.31 5.34 0.02
C PHE A 88 4.63 6.61 -0.47
N LEU A 89 3.71 7.20 0.30
CA LEU A 89 3.13 8.51 -0.03
C LEU A 89 4.20 9.62 -0.07
N ALA A 90 5.08 9.66 0.92
CA ALA A 90 6.22 10.58 0.92
C ALA A 90 7.19 10.25 -0.23
N GLY A 91 7.37 8.96 -0.54
CA GLY A 91 8.14 8.48 -1.67
C GLY A 91 7.60 8.97 -3.02
N GLU A 92 6.29 8.97 -3.22
CA GLU A 92 5.65 9.49 -4.43
C GLU A 92 5.87 11.00 -4.57
N TYR A 93 5.86 11.75 -3.46
CA TYR A 93 6.23 13.17 -3.46
C TYR A 93 7.69 13.38 -3.87
N LEU A 94 8.62 12.61 -3.28
CA LEU A 94 10.04 12.69 -3.63
C LEU A 94 10.31 12.21 -5.06
N PHE A 95 9.52 11.26 -5.57
CA PHE A 95 9.67 10.70 -6.90
C PHE A 95 9.59 11.77 -8.01
N GLU A 96 8.76 12.80 -7.81
CA GLU A 96 8.66 13.95 -8.73
C GLU A 96 9.94 14.79 -8.77
N GLN A 97 10.66 14.85 -7.66
CA GLN A 97 11.89 15.64 -7.53
C GLN A 97 13.15 14.88 -7.98
N MET A 98 13.09 13.55 -8.07
CA MET A 98 14.26 12.73 -8.43
C MET A 98 14.62 12.92 -9.91
N SER A 99 15.85 13.34 -10.22
CA SER A 99 16.36 13.43 -11.60
C SER A 99 16.99 12.13 -12.11
N SER A 100 17.35 11.20 -11.22
CA SER A 100 18.07 9.97 -11.56
C SER A 100 17.14 8.80 -11.89
N VAL A 101 17.26 8.28 -13.12
CA VAL A 101 16.55 7.08 -13.59
C VAL A 101 16.87 5.84 -12.75
N LYS A 102 18.10 5.74 -12.21
CA LYS A 102 18.51 4.61 -11.37
C LYS A 102 17.77 4.58 -10.04
N THR A 103 17.61 5.73 -9.38
CA THR A 103 16.88 5.84 -8.10
C THR A 103 15.39 5.58 -8.30
N ARG A 104 14.80 6.15 -9.37
CA ARG A 104 13.41 5.90 -9.75
C ARG A 104 13.14 4.39 -9.94
N LYS A 105 14.03 3.67 -10.64
CA LYS A 105 13.91 2.21 -10.83
C LYS A 105 13.89 1.44 -9.51
N HIS A 106 14.81 1.75 -8.58
CA HIS A 106 14.89 1.07 -7.29
C HIS A 106 13.65 1.33 -6.44
N TYR A 107 13.15 2.58 -6.43
CA TYR A 107 11.93 2.92 -5.74
C TYR A 107 10.74 2.11 -6.28
N VAL A 108 10.54 2.10 -7.61
CA VAL A 108 9.42 1.37 -8.24
C VAL A 108 9.52 -0.14 -7.97
N LEU A 109 10.72 -0.72 -8.00
CA LEU A 109 10.90 -2.14 -7.71
C LEU A 109 10.64 -2.46 -6.24
N GLY A 110 11.13 -1.61 -5.33
CA GLY A 110 10.85 -1.73 -3.90
C GLY A 110 9.37 -1.61 -3.61
N ASP A 111 8.68 -0.69 -4.27
CA ASP A 111 7.24 -0.51 -4.13
C ASP A 111 6.45 -1.72 -4.63
N LEU A 112 6.82 -2.24 -5.80
CA LEU A 112 6.23 -3.46 -6.36
C LEU A 112 6.41 -4.66 -5.42
N ALA A 113 7.64 -4.88 -4.94
CA ALA A 113 7.97 -6.01 -4.06
C ALA A 113 7.23 -5.90 -2.73
N PHE A 114 7.27 -4.73 -2.09
CA PHE A 114 6.59 -4.50 -0.83
C PHE A 114 5.09 -4.67 -1.00
N SER A 115 4.49 -4.06 -2.02
CA SER A 115 3.04 -4.12 -2.22
C SER A 115 2.54 -5.53 -2.53
N GLY A 116 3.30 -6.31 -3.30
CA GLY A 116 2.99 -7.73 -3.55
C GLY A 116 3.10 -8.58 -2.29
N LEU A 117 4.18 -8.42 -1.51
CA LEU A 117 4.35 -9.12 -0.24
C LEU A 117 3.25 -8.76 0.75
N TRP A 118 2.88 -7.49 0.83
CA TRP A 118 1.86 -7.02 1.77
C TRP A 118 0.46 -7.49 1.41
N ALA A 119 0.12 -7.57 0.12
CA ALA A 119 -1.11 -8.19 -0.34
C ALA A 119 -1.19 -9.66 0.10
N PHE A 120 -0.10 -10.41 -0.03
CA PHE A 120 -0.02 -11.80 0.44
C PHE A 120 -0.14 -11.90 1.97
N LEU A 121 0.54 -11.04 2.72
CA LEU A 121 0.44 -11.02 4.19
C LEU A 121 -0.98 -10.68 4.67
N TYR A 122 -1.68 -9.76 4.00
CA TYR A 122 -3.09 -9.48 4.31
C TYR A 122 -4.00 -10.66 3.97
N PHE A 123 -3.70 -11.45 2.93
CA PHE A 123 -4.41 -12.69 2.66
C PHE A 123 -4.19 -13.72 3.78
N VAL A 124 -2.95 -13.89 4.23
CA VAL A 124 -2.64 -14.76 5.38
C VAL A 124 -3.34 -14.25 6.65
N ALA A 125 -3.34 -12.93 6.89
CA ALA A 125 -4.05 -12.32 8.02
C ALA A 125 -5.55 -12.59 7.97
N PHE A 126 -6.18 -12.37 6.82
CA PHE A 126 -7.59 -12.68 6.64
C PHE A 126 -7.90 -14.16 6.94
N CYS A 127 -7.14 -15.09 6.35
CA CYS A 127 -7.33 -16.52 6.55
C CYS A 127 -7.12 -16.92 8.02
N TYR A 128 -6.03 -16.45 8.64
CA TYR A 128 -5.68 -16.80 10.01
C TYR A 128 -6.67 -16.21 11.03
N LEU A 129 -6.98 -14.92 10.92
CA LEU A 129 -7.94 -14.24 11.81
C LEU A 129 -9.34 -14.83 11.66
N SER A 130 -9.78 -15.14 10.44
CA SER A 130 -11.10 -15.78 10.21
C SER A 130 -11.16 -17.19 10.80
N ASN A 131 -10.09 -17.97 10.64
CA ASN A 131 -10.01 -19.32 11.17
C ASN A 131 -10.03 -19.32 12.70
N GLU A 132 -9.27 -18.45 13.36
CA GLU A 132 -9.31 -18.35 14.81
C GLU A 132 -10.63 -17.77 15.30
N TRP A 133 -11.20 -16.79 14.61
CA TRP A 133 -12.54 -16.29 14.92
C TRP A 133 -13.61 -17.38 14.84
N SER A 134 -13.53 -18.29 13.85
CA SER A 134 -14.50 -19.38 13.71
C SER A 134 -14.50 -20.40 14.85
N LYS A 135 -13.39 -20.48 15.60
CA LYS A 135 -13.23 -21.35 16.77
C LYS A 135 -13.49 -20.62 18.08
N SER A 136 -13.69 -19.29 18.02
CA SER A 136 -13.85 -18.44 19.20
C SER A 136 -15.27 -18.54 19.72
N ASP A 137 -15.42 -18.66 21.04
CA ASP A 137 -16.71 -18.49 21.70
C ASP A 137 -17.11 -17.01 21.74
N ASP A 138 -18.39 -16.72 21.54
CA ASP A 138 -18.89 -15.35 21.61
C ASP A 138 -18.64 -14.76 23.02
N PRO A 139 -18.00 -13.57 23.12
CA PRO A 139 -17.72 -12.96 24.40
C PRO A 139 -19.01 -12.57 25.13
N PRO A 140 -19.05 -12.68 26.47
CA PRO A 140 -20.22 -12.30 27.25
C PRO A 140 -20.52 -10.81 27.05
N GLY A 141 -21.72 -10.52 26.52
CA GLY A 141 -22.17 -9.15 26.22
C GLY A 141 -21.81 -8.63 24.82
N GLY A 142 -21.19 -9.44 23.95
CA GLY A 142 -20.90 -9.08 22.56
C GLY A 142 -19.87 -7.95 22.36
N VAL A 143 -19.19 -7.55 23.43
CA VAL A 143 -18.15 -6.51 23.42
C VAL A 143 -16.98 -6.99 22.55
N GLY A 144 -16.49 -6.15 21.64
CA GLY A 144 -15.37 -6.50 20.73
C GLY A 144 -15.74 -7.27 19.46
N VAL A 145 -16.93 -7.89 19.38
CA VAL A 145 -17.34 -8.69 18.21
C VAL A 145 -17.37 -7.84 16.94
N GLY A 146 -17.90 -6.61 17.03
CA GLY A 146 -17.98 -5.70 15.89
C GLY A 146 -16.60 -5.29 15.38
N ASN A 147 -15.68 -4.97 16.28
CA ASN A 147 -14.32 -4.58 15.95
C ASN A 147 -13.51 -5.73 15.35
N VAL A 148 -13.63 -6.93 15.91
CA VAL A 148 -12.96 -8.11 15.37
C VAL A 148 -13.47 -8.47 13.98
N LYS A 149 -14.79 -8.45 13.76
CA LYS A 149 -15.38 -8.67 12.44
C LYS A 149 -14.96 -7.59 11.44
N ALA A 150 -14.89 -6.33 11.87
CA ALA A 150 -14.38 -5.24 11.05
C ALA A 150 -12.92 -5.49 10.66
N ALA A 151 -12.06 -5.85 11.62
CA ALA A 151 -10.65 -6.15 11.36
C ALA A 151 -10.48 -7.28 10.33
N ILE A 152 -11.29 -8.34 10.41
CA ILE A 152 -11.30 -9.42 9.40
C ILE A 152 -11.71 -8.87 8.02
N ALA A 153 -12.84 -8.15 7.94
CA ALA A 153 -13.37 -7.63 6.68
C ALA A 153 -12.41 -6.64 6.01
N PHE A 154 -11.82 -5.71 6.77
CA PHE A 154 -10.86 -4.75 6.25
C PHE A 154 -9.51 -5.39 5.90
N SER A 155 -9.13 -6.50 6.54
CA SER A 155 -7.98 -7.30 6.11
C SER A 155 -8.22 -7.92 4.73
N PHE A 156 -9.43 -8.42 4.45
CA PHE A 156 -9.81 -8.91 3.12
C PHE A 156 -9.77 -7.80 2.06
N PHE A 157 -10.36 -6.63 2.33
CA PHE A 157 -10.33 -5.51 1.39
C PHE A 157 -8.91 -4.98 1.14
N SER A 158 -8.03 -5.05 2.14
CA SER A 158 -6.63 -4.65 2.02
C SER A 158 -5.86 -5.48 0.99
N ILE A 159 -6.26 -6.74 0.74
CA ILE A 159 -5.63 -7.58 -0.28
C ILE A 159 -5.72 -6.89 -1.65
N PHE A 160 -6.92 -6.42 -2.02
CA PHE A 160 -7.15 -5.78 -3.31
C PHE A 160 -6.50 -4.41 -3.41
N SER A 161 -6.46 -3.63 -2.33
CA SER A 161 -5.83 -2.31 -2.35
C SER A 161 -4.31 -2.44 -2.52
N TRP A 162 -3.65 -3.35 -1.79
CA TRP A 162 -2.22 -3.60 -1.93
C TRP A 162 -1.87 -4.27 -3.27
N ALA A 163 -2.71 -5.18 -3.77
CA ALA A 163 -2.55 -5.75 -5.11
C ALA A 163 -2.69 -4.68 -6.20
N GLY A 164 -3.64 -3.75 -6.07
CA GLY A 164 -3.80 -2.61 -6.96
C GLY A 164 -2.60 -1.69 -6.95
N CYS A 165 -2.04 -1.40 -5.77
CA CYS A 165 -0.77 -0.69 -5.62
C CYS A 165 0.36 -1.40 -6.38
N GLY A 166 0.50 -2.72 -6.21
CA GLY A 166 1.48 -3.52 -6.94
C GLY A 166 1.27 -3.49 -8.46
N PHE A 167 0.02 -3.55 -8.92
CA PHE A 167 -0.31 -3.43 -10.34
C PHE A 167 0.13 -2.08 -10.92
N PHE A 168 -0.17 -0.96 -10.24
CA PHE A 168 0.29 0.35 -10.70
C PHE A 168 1.82 0.45 -10.69
N ALA A 169 2.50 -0.04 -9.65
CA ALA A 169 3.96 -0.11 -9.63
C ALA A 169 4.52 -0.94 -10.79
N TYR A 170 3.89 -2.06 -11.14
CA TYR A 170 4.27 -2.89 -12.29
C TYR A 170 4.08 -2.16 -13.62
N THR A 171 2.93 -1.49 -13.83
CA THR A 171 2.69 -0.71 -15.05
C THR A 171 3.73 0.40 -15.21
N ARG A 172 4.09 1.06 -14.09
CA ARG A 172 5.13 2.08 -14.05
C ARG A 172 6.51 1.53 -14.37
N PHE A 173 6.83 0.36 -13.82
CA PHE A 173 8.08 -0.36 -14.11
C PHE A 173 8.20 -0.68 -15.61
N ARG A 174 7.12 -1.18 -16.23
CA ARG A 174 7.08 -1.47 -17.67
C ARG A 174 7.29 -0.22 -18.52
N GLN A 175 6.61 0.88 -18.20
CA GLN A 175 6.78 2.15 -18.93
C GLN A 175 8.24 2.63 -18.90
N GLY A 176 8.92 2.55 -17.76
CA GLY A 176 10.32 2.94 -17.66
C GLY A 176 11.29 1.96 -18.34
N ALA A 177 10.96 0.68 -18.43
CA ALA A 177 11.72 -0.29 -19.20
C ALA A 177 11.61 -0.01 -20.71
N GLU A 178 10.39 0.23 -21.22
CA GLU A 178 10.14 0.55 -22.63
C GLU A 178 10.89 1.83 -23.06
N GLN A 179 10.92 2.88 -22.22
CA GLN A 179 11.68 4.10 -22.47
C GLN A 179 13.21 3.90 -22.53
N ALA A 180 13.76 2.90 -21.82
CA ALA A 180 15.18 2.60 -21.85
C ALA A 180 15.63 1.90 -23.14
N PHE A 181 14.70 1.28 -23.88
CA PHE A 181 14.96 0.56 -25.13
C PHE A 181 14.40 1.28 -26.37
N ALA A 182 13.86 2.48 -26.22
CA ALA A 182 13.44 3.30 -27.36
C ALA A 182 14.64 3.54 -28.29
N PRO A 183 14.57 3.12 -29.57
CA PRO A 183 15.72 3.15 -30.46
C PRO A 183 16.12 4.60 -30.78
N ALA A 184 17.43 4.85 -30.80
CA ALA A 184 18.02 6.20 -30.91
C ALA A 184 17.62 6.99 -32.18
N TYR A 185 16.97 6.36 -33.18
CA TYR A 185 16.48 7.06 -34.37
C TYR A 185 15.23 7.90 -34.10
N GLU A 186 14.38 7.56 -33.12
CA GLU A 186 13.20 8.37 -32.77
C GLU A 186 13.61 9.71 -32.11
N VAL A 187 14.69 9.69 -31.32
CA VAL A 187 15.27 10.90 -30.71
C VAL A 187 15.95 11.78 -31.75
N ARG A 188 16.59 11.18 -32.77
CA ARG A 188 17.31 11.90 -33.83
C ARG A 188 16.39 12.52 -34.89
N CYS A 189 15.25 11.89 -35.20
CA CYS A 189 14.25 12.47 -36.10
C CYS A 189 13.59 13.73 -35.52
N GLN A 190 13.37 13.79 -34.20
CA GLN A 190 12.81 14.99 -33.54
C GLN A 190 13.78 16.18 -33.55
N LEU A 191 15.08 15.93 -33.36
CA LEU A 191 16.13 16.95 -33.44
C LEU A 191 16.37 17.45 -34.87
N ASN A 192 16.24 16.59 -35.87
CA ASN A 192 16.35 17.02 -37.27
C ASN A 192 15.15 17.89 -37.69
N ASN A 193 13.94 17.63 -37.20
CA ASN A 193 12.79 18.52 -37.47
C ASN A 193 12.89 19.90 -36.83
N PHE A 194 13.72 20.08 -35.79
CA PHE A 194 14.00 21.38 -35.19
C PHE A 194 15.14 22.16 -35.86
N ASN A 195 15.94 21.54 -36.72
CA ASN A 195 17.03 22.20 -37.45
C ASN A 195 16.65 22.66 -38.87
N PHE A 196 15.37 22.54 -39.25
CA PHE A 196 14.85 22.96 -40.56
C PHE A 196 13.92 24.20 -40.50
N TYR A 197 13.96 24.97 -39.41
CA TYR A 197 13.36 26.31 -39.31
C TYR A 197 14.36 27.32 -38.78
#